data_AF-A0A3D5VDE2-F1
#
_entry.id   AF-A0A3D5VDE2-F1
#
_cell.length_a   1.000
_cell.length_b   1.000
_cell.length_c   1.000
_cell.angle_alpha   90.00
_cell.angle_beta   90.00
_cell.angle_gamma   90.00
#
_symmetry.space_group_name_H-M   'P 1'
#
loop_
_entity.id
_entity.type
_entity.pdbx_description
1 polymer ?
#
loop_
_entity_poly.entity_id
_entity_poly.type
_entity_poly.pdbx_seq_one_letter_code
_entity_poly.pdbx_strand_id
1 'polypeptide(L)'
;GALVMGQAAVTAGLVSPQMVIVVGLGAVASFLIPDYSFVNALRILKFLFIILAGAFGAFGLMMGYMVLGIHLTSLQSFGVPYTAPVTPFSLKDMKDVFFRAPWWAMGKQGPKKRGDDNEKKN
;
A
#
# COMPACT_ATOMS: atom_id res chain seq x y z
N GLY A 1 24.86 -0.16 -23.42
CA GLY A 1 23.76 0.78 -23.72
C GLY A 1 23.18 1.39 -22.45
N ALA A 2 22.38 0.64 -21.70
CA ALA A 2 21.64 1.15 -20.54
C ALA A 2 22.53 1.69 -19.39
N LEU A 3 23.67 1.05 -19.10
CA LEU A 3 24.61 1.53 -18.07
C LEU A 3 25.19 2.91 -18.42
N VAL A 4 25.55 3.13 -19.69
CA VAL A 4 26.13 4.39 -20.17
C VAL A 4 25.09 5.52 -20.13
N MET A 5 23.84 5.23 -20.52
CA MET A 5 22.72 6.18 -20.39
C MET A 5 22.44 6.53 -18.92
N GLY A 6 22.47 5.54 -18.02
CA GLY A 6 22.28 5.76 -16.58
C GLY A 6 23.39 6.61 -15.96
N GLN A 7 24.65 6.32 -16.30
CA GLN A 7 25.80 7.13 -15.88
C GLN A 7 25.73 8.54 -16.45
N ALA A 8 25.39 8.71 -17.73
CA ALA A 8 25.22 10.02 -18.35
C ALA A 8 24.10 10.84 -17.69
N ALA A 9 22.96 10.22 -17.34
CA ALA A 9 21.85 10.89 -16.68
C ALA A 9 22.19 11.39 -15.27
N VAL A 10 23.01 10.62 -14.53
CA VAL A 10 23.50 11.02 -13.20
C VAL A 10 24.54 12.14 -13.33
N THR A 11 25.52 12.01 -14.24
CA THR A 11 26.56 13.01 -14.45
C THR A 11 26.01 14.32 -15.01
N ALA A 12 24.96 14.27 -15.82
CA ALA A 12 24.26 15.45 -16.34
C ALA A 12 23.35 16.14 -15.29
N GLY A 13 23.23 15.59 -14.08
CA GLY A 13 22.41 16.15 -13.01
C GLY A 13 20.90 16.01 -13.23
N LEU A 14 20.46 15.19 -14.19
CA LEU A 14 19.04 14.96 -14.45
C LEU A 14 18.38 14.14 -13.33
N VAL A 15 19.15 13.25 -12.69
CA VAL A 15 18.69 12.37 -11.60
C VAL A 15 19.81 12.18 -10.57
N SER A 16 19.46 12.09 -9.27
CA SER A 16 20.44 11.81 -8.23
C SER A 16 20.81 10.31 -8.17
N PRO A 17 22.06 9.94 -7.80
CA PRO A 17 22.47 8.54 -7.68
C PRO A 17 21.56 7.71 -6.78
N GLN A 18 21.11 8.29 -5.66
CA GLN A 18 20.25 7.64 -4.68
C GLN A 18 18.87 7.32 -5.29
N MET A 19 18.31 8.24 -6.09
CA MET A 19 17.03 8.03 -6.76
C MET A 19 17.09 6.89 -7.77
N VAL A 20 18.19 6.79 -8.54
CA VAL A 20 18.38 5.70 -9.53
C VAL A 20 18.36 4.33 -8.85
N ILE A 21 19.01 4.20 -7.69
CA ILE A 21 19.05 2.95 -6.92
C ILE A 21 17.64 2.56 -6.45
N VAL A 22 16.90 3.50 -5.84
CA VAL A 22 15.54 3.23 -5.32
C VAL A 22 14.56 2.86 -6.44
N VAL A 23 14.61 3.56 -7.57
CA VAL A 23 13.73 3.28 -8.72
C VAL A 23 14.09 1.94 -9.37
N GLY A 24 15.37 1.61 -9.48
CA GLY A 24 15.83 0.31 -10.01
C GLY A 24 15.34 -0.86 -9.16
N LEU A 25 15.47 -0.78 -7.83
CA LEU A 25 14.95 -1.79 -6.92
C LEU A 25 13.43 -1.94 -7.03
N GLY A 26 12.69 -0.83 -7.10
CA GLY A 26 11.25 -0.85 -7.30
C GLY A 26 10.82 -1.46 -8.64
N ALA A 27 11.60 -1.25 -9.70
CA ALA A 27 11.35 -1.85 -11.01
C ALA A 27 11.51 -3.37 -10.97
N VAL A 28 12.56 -3.88 -10.33
CA VAL A 28 12.76 -5.33 -10.15
C VAL A 28 11.66 -5.93 -9.28
N ALA A 29 11.29 -5.26 -8.18
CA ALA A 29 10.22 -5.71 -7.29
C ALA A 29 8.86 -5.79 -8.00
N SER A 30 8.62 -4.93 -8.99
CA SER A 30 7.38 -4.95 -9.76
C SER A 30 7.21 -6.22 -10.60
N PHE A 31 8.29 -6.98 -10.88
CA PHE A 31 8.21 -8.28 -11.55
C PHE A 31 7.74 -9.43 -10.65
N LEU A 32 7.65 -9.23 -9.33
CA LEU A 32 7.13 -10.24 -8.41
C LEU A 32 5.59 -10.32 -8.40
N ILE A 33 4.91 -9.30 -8.95
CA ILE A 33 3.46 -9.22 -8.98
C ILE A 33 2.96 -9.98 -10.21
N PRO A 34 2.22 -11.10 -10.06
CA PRO A 34 1.70 -11.87 -11.20
C PRO A 34 0.50 -11.19 -11.88
N ASP A 35 -0.14 -10.22 -11.23
CA ASP A 35 -1.34 -9.52 -11.68
C ASP A 35 -1.04 -8.25 -12.50
N TYR A 36 -1.30 -8.31 -13.81
CA TYR A 36 -1.08 -7.19 -14.74
C TYR A 36 -1.93 -5.95 -14.41
N SER A 37 -3.18 -6.15 -14.00
CA SER A 37 -4.09 -5.06 -13.63
C SER A 37 -3.55 -4.25 -12.46
N PHE A 38 -2.91 -4.92 -11.49
CA PHE A 38 -2.31 -4.27 -10.33
C PHE A 38 -1.06 -3.47 -10.71
N VAL A 39 -0.19 -4.01 -11.56
CA VAL A 39 1.00 -3.30 -12.07
C VAL A 39 0.59 -2.04 -12.84
N ASN A 40 -0.47 -2.11 -13.66
CA ASN A 40 -0.95 -0.95 -14.41
C ASN A 40 -1.52 0.13 -13.47
N ALA A 41 -2.29 -0.27 -12.45
CA ALA A 41 -2.80 0.65 -11.43
C ALA A 41 -1.66 1.38 -10.70
N LEU A 42 -0.59 0.66 -10.31
CA LEU A 42 0.58 1.25 -9.67
C LEU A 42 1.30 2.26 -10.57
N ARG A 43 1.38 2.03 -11.89
CA ARG A 43 1.97 2.98 -12.85
C ARG A 43 1.18 4.28 -12.91
N ILE A 44 -0.13 4.18 -13.08
CA ILE A 44 -1.03 5.35 -13.13
C ILE A 44 -0.95 6.14 -11.83
N LEU A 45 -0.96 5.44 -10.69
CA LEU A 45 -0.83 6.05 -9.37
C LEU A 45 0.51 6.82 -9.24
N LYS A 46 1.62 6.23 -9.70
CA LYS A 46 2.94 6.88 -9.70
C LYS A 46 2.95 8.19 -10.49
N PHE A 47 2.37 8.20 -11.70
CA PHE A 47 2.30 9.41 -12.51
C PHE A 47 1.46 10.50 -11.83
N LEU A 48 0.34 10.12 -11.20
CA LEU A 48 -0.46 11.06 -10.42
C LEU A 48 0.35 11.69 -9.29
N PHE A 49 1.10 10.89 -8.52
CA PHE A 49 1.96 11.41 -7.46
C PHE A 49 3.10 12.29 -7.97
N ILE A 50 3.68 11.98 -9.14
CA ILE A 50 4.72 12.82 -9.75
C ILE A 50 4.15 14.19 -10.14
N ILE A 51 2.92 14.23 -10.70
CA ILE A 51 2.25 15.49 -11.05
C ILE A 51 1.91 16.30 -9.79
N LEU A 52 1.36 15.67 -8.76
CA LEU A 52 1.05 16.32 -7.48
C LEU A 52 2.33 16.86 -6.80
N ALA A 53 3.41 16.07 -6.80
CA ALA A 53 4.71 16.46 -6.26
C ALA A 53 5.33 17.60 -7.07
N GLY A 54 5.19 17.60 -8.40
CA GLY A 54 5.69 18.68 -9.26
C GLY A 54 4.93 19.99 -9.05
N ALA A 55 3.61 19.94 -8.85
CA ALA A 55 2.78 21.13 -8.69
C ALA A 55 2.84 21.73 -7.28
N PHE A 56 2.80 20.91 -6.23
CA PHE A 56 2.69 21.35 -4.83
C PHE A 56 3.87 20.92 -3.95
N GLY A 57 4.90 20.30 -4.51
CA GLY A 57 6.06 19.82 -3.75
C GLY A 57 5.71 18.70 -2.76
N ALA A 58 6.39 18.70 -1.62
CA ALA A 58 6.15 17.73 -0.54
C ALA A 58 4.72 17.80 0.04
N PHE A 59 4.07 18.97 -0.01
CA PHE A 59 2.70 19.16 0.45
C PHE A 59 1.70 18.37 -0.42
N GLY A 60 1.90 18.37 -1.75
CA GLY A 60 1.10 17.56 -2.67
C GLY A 60 1.22 16.07 -2.43
N LEU A 61 2.42 15.59 -2.10
CA LEU A 61 2.65 14.20 -1.71
C LEU A 61 1.90 13.82 -0.44
N MET A 62 2.02 14.61 0.63
CA MET A 62 1.31 14.38 1.90
C MET A 62 -0.21 14.31 1.70
N MET A 63 -0.77 15.28 0.99
CA MET A 63 -2.21 15.31 0.69
C MET A 63 -2.62 14.11 -0.18
N GLY A 64 -1.84 13.78 -1.20
CA GLY A 64 -2.09 12.62 -2.06
C GLY A 64 -2.06 11.31 -1.28
N TYR A 65 -1.12 11.13 -0.35
CA TYR A 65 -1.04 9.95 0.52
C TYR A 65 -2.25 9.85 1.46
N MET A 66 -2.71 10.97 2.01
CA MET A 66 -3.90 11.00 2.86
C MET A 66 -5.16 10.59 2.08
N VAL A 67 -5.35 11.14 0.89
CA VAL A 67 -6.47 10.78 0.00
C VAL A 67 -6.38 9.31 -0.41
N LEU A 68 -5.19 8.83 -0.75
CA LEU A 68 -4.96 7.43 -1.07
C LEU A 68 -5.32 6.50 0.09
N GLY A 69 -4.95 6.87 1.33
CA GLY A 69 -5.28 6.11 2.54
C GLY A 69 -6.79 6.03 2.79
N ILE A 70 -7.52 7.13 2.59
CA ILE A 70 -8.98 7.16 2.69
C ILE A 70 -9.60 6.26 1.61
N HIS A 71 -9.11 6.35 0.38
CA HIS A 71 -9.59 5.54 -0.73
C HIS A 71 -9.42 4.04 -0.43
N LEU A 72 -8.22 3.62 0.02
CA LEU A 72 -7.94 2.23 0.39
C LEU A 72 -8.84 1.72 1.52
N THR A 73 -9.18 2.57 2.50
CA THR A 73 -10.07 2.19 3.61
C THR A 73 -11.52 2.02 3.14
N SER A 74 -11.93 2.76 2.11
CA SER A 74 -13.24 2.61 1.47
C SER A 74 -13.34 1.35 0.61
N LEU A 75 -12.21 0.81 0.13
CA LEU A 75 -12.21 -0.45 -0.61
C LEU A 75 -12.38 -1.62 0.37
N GLN A 76 -13.48 -2.34 0.22
CA GLN A 76 -13.72 -3.61 0.91
C GLN A 76 -13.19 -4.76 0.06
N SER A 77 -12.36 -5.63 0.64
CA SER A 77 -11.91 -6.88 0.03
C SER A 77 -12.62 -8.04 0.71
N PHE A 78 -13.45 -8.80 -0.02
CA PHE A 78 -14.23 -9.94 0.49
C PHE A 78 -15.00 -9.65 1.80
N GLY A 79 -15.59 -8.45 1.92
CA GLY A 79 -16.38 -8.04 3.09
C GLY A 79 -15.58 -7.51 4.29
N VAL A 80 -14.25 -7.39 4.16
CA VAL A 80 -13.35 -6.83 5.18
C VAL A 80 -12.62 -5.62 4.59
N PRO A 81 -12.46 -4.49 5.31
CA PRO A 81 -11.69 -3.34 4.80
C PRO A 81 -10.28 -3.76 4.36
N TYR A 82 -9.77 -3.23 3.23
CA TYR A 82 -8.42 -3.55 2.73
C TYR A 82 -7.31 -3.26 3.75
N THR A 83 -7.59 -2.37 4.70
CA THR A 83 -6.72 -1.98 5.81
C THR A 83 -6.96 -2.76 7.12
N ALA A 84 -7.77 -3.82 7.13
CA ALA A 84 -7.95 -4.64 8.33
C ALA A 84 -6.62 -5.29 8.75
N PRO A 85 -6.23 -5.26 10.04
CA PRO A 85 -7.01 -4.99 11.26
C PRO A 85 -6.92 -3.55 11.80
N VAL A 86 -6.38 -2.59 11.05
CA VAL A 86 -6.33 -1.17 11.44
C VAL A 86 -7.75 -0.59 11.54
N THR A 87 -8.67 -1.08 10.71
CA THR A 87 -10.11 -0.83 10.81
C THR A 87 -10.86 -2.13 10.52
N PRO A 88 -11.56 -2.77 11.48
CA PRO A 88 -11.87 -2.36 12.85
C PRO A 88 -10.74 -2.69 13.84
N PHE A 89 -10.28 -1.71 14.63
CA PHE A 89 -9.27 -1.89 15.67
C PHE A 89 -9.67 -3.02 16.64
N SER A 90 -9.07 -4.19 16.45
CA SER A 90 -9.17 -5.34 17.34
C SER A 90 -7.74 -5.72 17.74
N LEU A 91 -7.38 -5.37 18.97
CA LEU A 91 -6.06 -5.72 19.56
C LEU A 91 -5.79 -7.23 19.55
N LYS A 92 -6.85 -8.04 19.41
CA LYS A 92 -6.77 -9.51 19.33
C LYS A 92 -6.38 -9.99 17.92
N ASP A 93 -6.84 -9.32 16.88
CA ASP A 93 -6.56 -9.67 15.47
C ASP A 93 -5.18 -9.16 15.01
N MET A 94 -4.65 -8.10 15.65
CA MET A 94 -3.27 -7.66 15.41
C MET A 94 -2.23 -8.71 15.80
N LYS A 95 -2.48 -9.51 16.84
CA LYS A 95 -1.57 -10.59 17.24
C LYS A 95 -1.55 -11.74 16.21
N ASP A 96 -2.66 -11.99 15.53
CA ASP A 96 -2.79 -13.04 14.51
C ASP A 96 -2.10 -12.66 13.19
N VAL A 97 -1.91 -11.37 12.92
CA VAL A 97 -1.16 -10.85 11.76
C VAL A 97 0.36 -10.86 12.00
N PHE A 98 0.81 -10.48 13.20
CA PHE A 98 2.25 -10.50 13.54
C PHE A 98 2.77 -11.91 13.87
N PHE A 99 1.93 -12.75 14.47
CA PHE A 99 2.21 -14.15 14.77
C PHE A 99 1.07 -15.00 14.22
N ARG A 100 1.17 -15.40 12.95
CA ARG A 100 0.19 -16.26 12.31
C ARG A 100 0.20 -17.64 12.96
N ALA A 101 -0.80 -17.94 13.77
CA ALA A 101 -0.97 -19.26 14.38
C ALA A 101 -1.30 -20.30 13.29
N PRO A 102 -0.85 -21.57 13.44
CA PRO A 102 -1.16 -22.63 12.47
C PRO A 102 -2.68 -22.84 12.34
N TRP A 103 -3.12 -23.17 11.14
CA TRP A 103 -4.53 -23.31 10.68
C TRP A 103 -5.46 -24.11 11.61
N TRP A 104 -4.89 -24.90 12.52
CA TRP A 104 -5.58 -25.87 13.35
C TRP A 104 -6.09 -25.23 14.66
N ALA A 105 -5.51 -24.09 15.06
CA ALA A 105 -5.94 -23.29 16.20
C ALA A 105 -6.99 -22.22 15.84
N MET A 106 -7.27 -22.03 14.55
CA MET A 106 -8.12 -20.97 14.01
C MET A 106 -9.62 -21.35 13.95
N GLY A 107 -9.96 -22.63 14.19
CA GLY A 107 -11.32 -23.17 14.05
C GLY A 107 -12.39 -22.69 15.05
N LYS A 108 -12.10 -21.69 15.90
CA LYS A 108 -13.07 -21.13 16.88
C LYS A 108 -13.37 -19.65 16.70
N GLN A 109 -12.80 -18.98 15.70
CA GLN A 109 -13.01 -17.55 15.48
C GLN A 109 -13.63 -17.33 14.08
N GLY A 110 -14.91 -17.70 13.96
CA GLY A 110 -15.74 -17.28 12.83
C GLY A 110 -15.90 -15.76 12.79
N PRO A 111 -16.24 -15.18 11.62
CA PRO A 111 -16.29 -13.73 11.42
C PRO A 111 -17.30 -13.10 12.39
N LYS A 112 -16.78 -12.30 13.33
CA LYS A 112 -17.60 -11.61 14.32
C LYS A 112 -18.33 -10.45 13.62
N LYS A 113 -19.61 -10.66 13.30
CA LYS A 113 -20.50 -9.61 12.79
C LYS A 113 -20.62 -8.51 13.86
N ARG A 114 -20.30 -7.28 13.47
CA ARG A 114 -20.33 -6.08 14.30
C ARG A 114 -21.75 -5.51 14.32
N GLY A 115 -22.64 -6.13 15.09
CA GLY A 115 -24.03 -5.70 15.24
C GLY A 115 -24.68 -5.96 16.61
N ASP A 116 -23.99 -6.61 17.57
CA ASP A 116 -24.64 -7.23 18.72
C ASP A 116 -24.26 -6.59 20.08
N ASP A 117 -23.76 -5.35 20.06
CA ASP A 117 -23.31 -4.60 21.23
C ASP A 117 -24.34 -3.58 21.75
N ASN A 118 -25.49 -3.43 21.09
CA ASN A 118 -26.56 -2.48 21.49
C ASN A 118 -27.83 -3.12 22.07
N GLU A 119 -27.84 -4.42 22.40
CA GLU A 119 -29.03 -5.08 22.97
C GLU A 119 -28.89 -5.47 24.45
N LYS A 120 -27.70 -5.39 25.04
CA LYS A 120 -27.46 -5.78 26.45
C LYS A 120 -27.57 -4.63 27.46
N LYS A 121 -28.27 -3.54 27.11
CA LYS A 121 -28.35 -2.34 27.96
C LYS A 121 -29.78 -1.81 28.19
N ASN A 122 -30.77 -2.70 28.15
CA ASN A 122 -32.10 -2.47 28.71
C ASN A 122 -32.37 -3.50 29.81
#